data_AF-A0A074RH54-F1
#
_entry.id   AF-A0A074RH54-F1
#
_cell.length_a   1.000
_cell.length_b   1.000
_cell.length_c   1.000
_cell.angle_alpha   90.00
_cell.angle_beta   90.00
_cell.angle_gamma   90.00
#
_symmetry.space_group_name_H-M   'P 1'
#
loop_
_entity.id
_entity.type
_entity.pdbx_description
1 polymer ?
#
loop_
_entity_poly.entity_id
_entity_poly.type
_entity_poly.pdbx_seq_one_letter_code
_entity_poly.pdbx_strand_id
1 'polypeptide(L)'
;MTYQSKPTADGVYLIKVLSKDLFVEGVSGDKPKLQLAAPSSNDNQKWNLAQVPGKVGVWKMTCVDGSMGIAHAADRKLYWGYGHPYPHSGDSQEWNFIERDQKFSKIKLNDGTDCFDACDSGSNTIHFYSDQRHASSGPYQCYVFELLLPVETPQKALDVLFLQDFTGSQGSYIDQSRREINEVCNSLLRLNEGELAAEDLRFGLIAFRDHPPQDKTFVSKIFDFTSDASIMASYLGSLTVEGGGDGPEAQCDALFDALHSPWNERATKVAVLVTDAPPHGLGESDDGFPDGCPCGHDPLQIADGMLSSGITLYVIACEPTLSTSYQHARHFYEGLTRKTGGQVYNLGNPSGLTDVIVGCLLQATDSDTLVARHRAAIRRDAASGALSPEEIARTLHEDLSNANVSHYGLSLDAMVELNEEGERNIQEWYDATSMIAARENIREAPPNRIKPEYLSGSSPAASMGRRPITLAQVEGIVRRSLSRRH
;
A
#
# COMPACT_ATOMS: atom_id res chain seq x y z
N MET A 1 17.38 -4.87 -6.39
CA MET A 1 17.16 -6.32 -6.49
C MET A 1 18.49 -6.97 -6.80
N THR A 2 18.90 -7.93 -5.99
CA THR A 2 20.08 -8.76 -6.27
C THR A 2 19.74 -9.68 -7.43
N TYR A 3 20.58 -9.70 -8.46
CA TYR A 3 20.49 -10.66 -9.56
C TYR A 3 20.35 -12.08 -9.01
N GLN A 4 19.30 -12.80 -9.42
CA GLN A 4 19.24 -14.25 -9.24
C GLN A 4 19.84 -14.88 -10.50
N SER A 5 21.05 -15.42 -10.37
CA SER A 5 21.78 -16.07 -11.46
C SER A 5 21.14 -17.37 -11.95
N LYS A 6 20.07 -17.82 -11.29
CA LYS A 6 19.49 -19.15 -11.40
C LYS A 6 17.97 -19.02 -11.47
N PRO A 7 17.35 -19.53 -12.54
CA PRO A 7 15.91 -19.69 -12.56
C PRO A 7 15.47 -20.63 -11.42
N THR A 8 14.54 -20.21 -10.58
CA THR A 8 13.91 -21.05 -9.56
C THR A 8 12.85 -21.96 -10.19
N ALA A 9 12.65 -23.15 -9.60
CA ALA A 9 11.67 -24.14 -10.08
C ALA A 9 10.24 -23.58 -10.15
N ASP A 10 9.91 -22.64 -9.27
CA ASP A 10 8.59 -22.03 -9.12
C ASP A 10 8.53 -20.58 -9.65
N GLY A 11 9.55 -20.15 -10.40
CA GLY A 11 9.69 -18.76 -10.85
C GLY A 11 8.77 -18.40 -12.02
N VAL A 12 8.27 -17.17 -12.02
CA VAL A 12 7.58 -16.55 -13.16
C VAL A 12 8.56 -15.61 -13.86
N TYR A 13 8.63 -15.65 -15.20
CA TYR A 13 9.56 -14.81 -15.95
C TYR A 13 8.84 -14.00 -17.02
N LEU A 14 9.34 -12.80 -17.31
CA LEU A 14 9.04 -12.07 -18.54
C LEU A 14 10.07 -12.42 -19.60
N ILE A 15 9.61 -12.66 -20.82
CA ILE A 15 10.44 -12.84 -22.00
C ILE A 15 10.09 -11.83 -23.09
N LYS A 16 11.09 -11.13 -23.63
CA LYS A 16 10.93 -10.33 -24.85
C LYS A 16 11.18 -11.22 -26.06
N VAL A 17 10.19 -11.38 -26.94
CA VAL A 17 10.23 -12.22 -28.14
C VAL A 17 10.05 -11.33 -29.36
N LEU A 18 11.07 -11.31 -30.24
CA LEU A 18 11.11 -10.42 -31.40
C LEU A 18 10.48 -11.02 -32.69
N SER A 19 9.69 -12.09 -32.58
CA SER A 19 8.92 -12.69 -33.69
C SER A 19 7.76 -13.56 -33.18
N LYS A 20 6.61 -13.56 -33.86
CA LYS A 20 5.27 -13.94 -33.33
C LYS A 20 4.99 -15.45 -33.12
N ASP A 21 4.01 -15.71 -32.24
CA ASP A 21 3.10 -16.86 -32.01
C ASP A 21 3.70 -18.28 -31.88
N LEU A 22 4.39 -18.56 -30.78
CA LEU A 22 4.90 -19.91 -30.47
C LEU A 22 4.73 -20.27 -28.97
N PHE A 23 4.43 -21.53 -28.68
CA PHE A 23 4.41 -22.16 -27.34
C PHE A 23 5.53 -23.20 -27.21
N VAL A 24 5.90 -23.63 -25.99
CA VAL A 24 6.86 -24.73 -25.79
C VAL A 24 6.14 -26.01 -25.37
N GLU A 25 6.14 -27.03 -26.23
CA GLU A 25 5.54 -28.35 -25.96
C GLU A 25 6.60 -29.44 -25.73
N GLY A 26 6.26 -30.43 -24.93
CA GLY A 26 7.04 -31.60 -24.60
C GLY A 26 6.72 -32.76 -25.54
N VAL A 27 7.71 -33.57 -25.90
CA VAL A 27 7.52 -34.75 -26.75
C VAL A 27 7.90 -36.01 -25.97
N SER A 28 7.04 -37.04 -26.02
CA SER A 28 7.22 -38.29 -25.29
C SER A 28 8.23 -39.25 -25.95
N GLY A 29 8.97 -39.97 -25.11
CA GLY A 29 10.04 -40.93 -25.47
C GLY A 29 10.93 -41.23 -24.26
N ASP A 30 11.98 -42.05 -24.42
CA ASP A 30 12.89 -42.48 -23.34
C ASP A 30 13.65 -41.33 -22.64
N LYS A 31 13.56 -40.10 -23.18
CA LYS A 31 14.06 -38.85 -22.59
C LYS A 31 13.14 -37.68 -22.98
N PRO A 32 12.68 -36.83 -22.04
CA PRO A 32 11.77 -35.73 -22.34
C PRO A 32 12.44 -34.63 -23.17
N LYS A 33 11.78 -34.20 -24.26
CA LYS A 33 12.23 -33.15 -25.20
C LYS A 33 11.30 -31.93 -25.14
N LEU A 34 11.76 -30.74 -25.54
CA LEU A 34 10.94 -29.52 -25.71
C LEU A 34 11.03 -28.99 -27.16
N GLN A 35 9.92 -28.52 -27.74
CA GLN A 35 9.85 -27.90 -29.07
C GLN A 35 8.91 -26.67 -29.11
N LEU A 36 9.15 -25.75 -30.05
CA LEU A 36 8.24 -24.62 -30.30
C LEU A 36 7.07 -25.06 -31.20
N ALA A 37 5.84 -24.81 -30.77
CA ALA A 37 4.62 -25.33 -31.40
C ALA A 37 3.45 -24.32 -31.44
N ALA A 38 2.49 -24.60 -32.33
CA ALA A 38 1.21 -23.89 -32.40
C ALA A 38 0.26 -24.35 -31.27
N PRO A 39 -0.71 -23.53 -30.85
CA PRO A 39 -1.62 -23.89 -29.76
C PRO A 39 -2.38 -25.20 -30.07
N SER A 40 -2.31 -26.17 -29.16
CA SER A 40 -3.07 -27.44 -29.24
C SER A 40 -3.58 -27.86 -27.86
N SER A 41 -4.64 -28.65 -27.81
CA SER A 41 -5.38 -29.03 -26.59
C SER A 41 -4.79 -30.20 -25.78
N ASN A 42 -3.50 -30.53 -25.94
CA ASN A 42 -2.92 -31.78 -25.46
C ASN A 42 -1.94 -31.59 -24.27
N ASP A 43 -1.76 -32.64 -23.45
CA ASP A 43 -0.93 -32.70 -22.22
C ASP A 43 0.58 -32.44 -22.39
N ASN A 44 1.00 -32.09 -23.61
CA ASN A 44 2.39 -31.82 -23.97
C ASN A 44 2.80 -30.38 -23.63
N GLN A 45 1.90 -29.44 -23.39
CA GLN A 45 2.29 -28.06 -23.10
C GLN A 45 2.94 -27.93 -21.69
N LYS A 46 4.27 -27.69 -21.63
CA LYS A 46 5.02 -27.58 -20.35
C LYS A 46 5.09 -26.16 -19.81
N TRP A 47 5.06 -25.17 -20.70
CA TRP A 47 5.14 -23.76 -20.36
C TRP A 47 4.04 -22.98 -21.08
N ASN A 48 3.35 -22.12 -20.34
CA ASN A 48 2.38 -21.20 -20.91
C ASN A 48 3.07 -19.87 -21.21
N LEU A 49 2.89 -19.36 -22.43
CA LEU A 49 3.34 -18.05 -22.86
C LEU A 49 2.11 -17.17 -23.08
N ALA A 50 1.95 -16.16 -22.23
CA ALA A 50 0.87 -15.20 -22.34
C ALA A 50 1.42 -13.83 -22.70
N GLN A 51 0.89 -13.16 -23.72
CA GLN A 51 1.31 -11.80 -24.03
C GLN A 51 1.02 -10.89 -22.83
N VAL A 52 1.99 -10.06 -22.44
CA VAL A 52 1.77 -9.07 -21.39
C VAL A 52 0.84 -7.98 -21.93
N PRO A 53 -0.30 -7.69 -21.26
CA PRO A 53 -1.21 -6.63 -21.70
C PRO A 53 -0.47 -5.30 -21.89
N GLY A 54 -0.71 -4.63 -23.01
CA GLY A 54 -0.11 -3.33 -23.33
C GLY A 54 1.35 -3.36 -23.81
N LYS A 55 2.01 -4.52 -23.84
CA LYS A 55 3.42 -4.62 -24.28
C LYS A 55 3.57 -5.51 -25.52
N VAL A 56 3.93 -4.90 -26.66
CA VAL A 56 4.18 -5.62 -27.91
C VAL A 56 5.49 -6.42 -27.81
N GLY A 57 5.43 -7.72 -28.10
CA GLY A 57 6.60 -8.60 -28.08
C GLY A 57 7.13 -8.94 -26.69
N VAL A 58 6.35 -8.71 -25.62
CA VAL A 58 6.69 -9.13 -24.25
C VAL A 58 5.68 -10.16 -23.79
N TRP A 59 6.17 -11.27 -23.26
CA TRP A 59 5.39 -12.43 -22.88
C TRP A 59 5.73 -12.87 -21.46
N LYS A 60 4.75 -13.38 -20.75
CA LYS A 60 4.87 -14.01 -19.43
C LYS A 60 5.01 -15.51 -19.62
N MET A 61 6.05 -16.12 -19.06
CA MET A 61 6.30 -17.56 -19.06
C MET A 61 6.00 -18.15 -17.68
N THR A 62 5.14 -19.17 -17.63
CA THR A 62 4.78 -19.91 -16.40
C THR A 62 4.84 -21.42 -16.61
N CYS A 63 5.35 -22.17 -15.62
CA CYS A 63 5.31 -23.64 -15.63
C CYS A 63 3.86 -24.12 -15.53
N VAL A 64 3.45 -25.07 -16.36
CA VAL A 64 2.06 -25.58 -16.40
C VAL A 64 1.83 -26.71 -15.38
N ASP A 65 2.86 -27.49 -15.05
CA ASP A 65 2.74 -28.68 -14.20
C ASP A 65 3.35 -28.55 -12.79
N GLY A 66 4.00 -27.42 -12.50
CA GLY A 66 4.63 -27.14 -11.20
C GLY A 66 5.79 -28.08 -10.82
N SER A 67 6.29 -28.92 -11.73
CA SER A 67 7.21 -30.00 -11.39
C SER A 67 8.58 -29.94 -12.09
N MET A 68 8.78 -29.03 -13.06
CA MET A 68 10.00 -29.01 -13.86
C MET A 68 10.43 -27.57 -14.23
N GLY A 69 11.52 -27.10 -13.65
CA GLY A 69 12.26 -25.90 -14.08
C GLY A 69 13.28 -26.18 -15.19
N ILE A 70 14.09 -25.17 -15.55
CA ILE A 70 15.38 -25.40 -16.22
C ILE A 70 16.22 -26.26 -15.26
N ALA A 71 16.38 -27.54 -15.59
CA ALA A 71 16.79 -28.52 -14.60
C ALA A 71 18.22 -28.30 -14.08
N HIS A 72 18.37 -28.40 -12.76
CA HIS A 72 19.62 -28.32 -12.01
C HIS A 72 20.18 -29.72 -11.76
N ALA A 73 21.43 -29.99 -12.14
CA ALA A 73 22.14 -31.19 -11.73
C ALA A 73 23.08 -30.88 -10.55
N ALA A 74 22.80 -31.50 -9.39
CA ALA A 74 23.45 -31.22 -8.11
C ALA A 74 24.98 -31.37 -8.09
N ASP A 75 25.55 -32.18 -9.00
CA ASP A 75 26.97 -32.54 -8.96
C ASP A 75 27.89 -31.75 -9.91
N ARG A 76 27.38 -30.87 -10.79
CA ARG A 76 28.23 -30.30 -11.87
C ARG A 76 28.13 -28.81 -12.18
N LYS A 77 27.41 -27.98 -11.39
CA LYS A 77 27.18 -26.54 -11.72
C LYS A 77 26.79 -26.33 -13.21
N LEU A 78 26.06 -27.30 -13.75
CA LEU A 78 25.67 -27.38 -15.16
C LEU A 78 24.14 -27.35 -15.21
N TYR A 79 23.61 -26.54 -16.12
CA TYR A 79 22.17 -26.45 -16.40
C TYR A 79 21.96 -26.84 -17.87
N TRP A 80 20.83 -27.44 -18.24
CA TRP A 80 20.68 -28.14 -19.52
C TRP A 80 19.34 -27.84 -20.22
N GLY A 81 19.34 -27.93 -21.56
CA GLY A 81 18.15 -27.85 -22.40
C GLY A 81 18.43 -28.21 -23.87
N TYR A 82 17.41 -28.10 -24.74
CA TYR A 82 17.42 -28.57 -26.13
C TYR A 82 17.00 -27.46 -27.12
N GLY A 83 17.64 -27.35 -28.30
CA GLY A 83 17.27 -26.38 -29.35
C GLY A 83 17.98 -26.57 -30.71
N HIS A 84 17.49 -25.92 -31.78
CA HIS A 84 18.08 -25.95 -33.13
C HIS A 84 18.78 -24.63 -33.51
N PRO A 85 20.01 -24.67 -34.06
CA PRO A 85 20.55 -23.55 -34.81
C PRO A 85 20.05 -23.55 -36.27
N TYR A 86 19.38 -22.47 -36.69
CA TYR A 86 19.04 -22.22 -38.10
C TYR A 86 20.33 -22.02 -38.94
N PRO A 87 20.42 -22.41 -40.24
CA PRO A 87 19.35 -22.76 -41.18
C PRO A 87 19.05 -24.25 -41.37
N HIS A 88 19.46 -25.12 -40.45
CA HIS A 88 19.40 -26.57 -40.72
C HIS A 88 18.15 -27.20 -40.09
N SER A 89 17.33 -27.87 -40.91
CA SER A 89 16.40 -28.90 -40.44
C SER A 89 17.22 -30.12 -40.05
N GLY A 90 17.33 -30.40 -38.76
CA GLY A 90 18.10 -31.53 -38.21
C GLY A 90 17.52 -31.99 -36.88
N ASP A 91 18.27 -32.78 -36.10
CA ASP A 91 17.95 -33.13 -34.72
C ASP A 91 18.30 -31.99 -33.75
N SER A 92 17.52 -31.85 -32.68
CA SER A 92 17.70 -30.79 -31.68
C SER A 92 19.04 -31.01 -30.97
N GLN A 93 19.88 -29.98 -30.94
CA GLN A 93 21.21 -30.05 -30.33
C GLN A 93 21.11 -29.76 -28.84
N GLU A 94 21.88 -30.51 -28.06
CA GLU A 94 22.02 -30.30 -26.62
C GLU A 94 22.82 -29.03 -26.36
N TRP A 95 22.28 -28.18 -25.49
CA TRP A 95 22.98 -27.02 -24.97
C TRP A 95 23.06 -27.06 -23.44
N ASN A 96 24.12 -26.49 -22.90
CA ASN A 96 24.37 -26.46 -21.46
C ASN A 96 24.88 -25.09 -20.99
N PHE A 97 24.44 -24.65 -19.81
CA PHE A 97 25.02 -23.51 -19.12
C PHE A 97 26.21 -23.96 -18.26
N ILE A 98 27.30 -23.20 -18.30
CA ILE A 98 28.46 -23.34 -17.43
C ILE A 98 28.62 -22.06 -16.61
N GLU A 99 28.52 -22.19 -15.29
CA GLU A 99 28.74 -21.10 -14.34
C GLU A 99 30.25 -20.84 -14.19
N ARG A 100 30.73 -19.63 -14.54
CA ARG A 100 32.10 -19.19 -14.23
C ARG A 100 32.09 -18.09 -13.18
N ASP A 101 32.81 -18.35 -12.08
CA ASP A 101 33.18 -17.37 -11.07
C ASP A 101 32.02 -16.60 -10.41
N GLN A 102 30.84 -17.23 -10.27
CA GLN A 102 29.62 -16.70 -9.63
C GLN A 102 29.04 -15.41 -10.23
N LYS A 103 29.70 -14.81 -11.23
CA LYS A 103 29.35 -13.51 -11.80
C LYS A 103 28.60 -13.62 -13.13
N PHE A 104 28.77 -14.71 -13.87
CA PHE A 104 28.11 -14.92 -15.16
C PHE A 104 28.06 -16.41 -15.54
N SER A 105 27.12 -16.76 -16.44
CA SER A 105 26.96 -18.11 -16.99
C SER A 105 27.06 -18.07 -18.51
N LYS A 106 27.77 -19.02 -19.12
CA LYS A 106 27.86 -19.17 -20.59
C LYS A 106 26.99 -20.33 -21.06
N ILE A 107 26.29 -20.19 -22.18
CA ILE A 107 25.63 -21.32 -22.85
C ILE A 107 26.61 -21.91 -23.87
N LYS A 108 26.88 -23.21 -23.82
CA LYS A 108 27.67 -23.93 -24.83
C LYS A 108 26.80 -24.95 -25.55
N LEU A 109 27.12 -25.18 -26.81
CA LEU A 109 26.70 -26.39 -27.52
C LEU A 109 27.66 -27.53 -27.14
N ASN A 110 27.16 -28.76 -27.20
CA ASN A 110 27.94 -29.97 -26.88
C ASN A 110 29.20 -30.16 -27.74
N ASP A 111 29.29 -29.52 -28.91
CA ASP A 111 30.45 -29.60 -29.81
C ASP A 111 31.60 -28.66 -29.42
N GLY A 112 31.45 -27.87 -28.35
CA GLY A 112 32.48 -26.98 -27.83
C GLY A 112 32.64 -25.67 -28.59
N THR A 113 31.78 -25.39 -29.58
CA THR A 113 31.74 -24.08 -30.24
C THR A 113 31.26 -22.99 -29.28
N ASP A 114 31.87 -21.81 -29.37
CA ASP A 114 31.64 -20.71 -28.43
C ASP A 114 30.30 -20.04 -28.67
N CYS A 115 29.61 -19.63 -27.59
CA CYS A 115 28.76 -18.44 -27.58
C CYS A 115 28.39 -17.96 -26.16
N PHE A 116 28.01 -16.69 -26.10
CA PHE A 116 27.31 -15.98 -25.02
C PHE A 116 28.11 -15.52 -23.78
N ASP A 117 27.94 -14.23 -23.45
CA ASP A 117 28.33 -13.59 -22.20
C ASP A 117 27.07 -13.03 -21.52
N ALA A 118 27.02 -13.14 -20.20
CA ALA A 118 25.93 -12.64 -19.38
C ALA A 118 26.44 -11.48 -18.51
N CYS A 119 26.85 -10.36 -19.11
CA CYS A 119 26.91 -9.08 -18.39
C CYS A 119 27.25 -7.88 -19.30
N ASP A 120 26.41 -6.85 -19.27
CA ASP A 120 26.90 -5.48 -19.15
C ASP A 120 26.73 -5.08 -17.69
N SER A 121 27.74 -4.44 -17.09
CA SER A 121 27.68 -4.01 -15.69
C SER A 121 26.49 -3.07 -15.47
N GLY A 122 25.53 -3.48 -14.63
CA GLY A 122 24.32 -2.69 -14.30
C GLY A 122 23.06 -3.07 -15.10
N SER A 123 23.15 -4.03 -16.02
CA SER A 123 21.99 -4.53 -16.78
C SER A 123 21.31 -5.71 -16.07
N ASN A 124 19.97 -5.71 -16.01
CA ASN A 124 19.16 -6.84 -15.51
C ASN A 124 18.69 -7.76 -16.66
N THR A 125 19.35 -7.67 -17.82
CA THR A 125 18.89 -8.21 -19.09
C THR A 125 19.89 -9.26 -19.57
N ILE A 126 19.42 -10.48 -19.85
CA ILE A 126 20.22 -11.49 -20.56
C ILE A 126 20.09 -11.22 -22.05
N HIS A 127 21.21 -11.06 -22.75
CA HIS A 127 21.23 -10.83 -24.20
C HIS A 127 21.69 -12.10 -24.92
N PHE A 128 20.99 -12.50 -25.99
CA PHE A 128 21.42 -13.58 -26.87
C PHE A 128 21.93 -12.98 -28.18
N TYR A 129 23.20 -13.27 -28.50
CA TYR A 129 23.83 -12.89 -29.78
C TYR A 129 24.43 -14.12 -30.45
N SER A 130 24.25 -14.26 -31.76
CA SER A 130 25.03 -15.19 -32.58
C SER A 130 26.42 -14.61 -32.82
N ASP A 131 27.48 -15.39 -32.56
CA ASP A 131 28.81 -15.13 -33.11
C ASP A 131 28.72 -15.14 -34.64
N GLN A 132 29.21 -14.08 -35.27
CA GLN A 132 29.26 -13.98 -36.71
C GLN A 132 30.43 -14.75 -37.31
N ARG A 133 30.13 -15.84 -38.03
CA ARG A 133 30.95 -16.30 -39.18
C ARG A 133 30.17 -16.72 -40.42
N HIS A 134 28.90 -16.34 -40.55
CA HIS A 134 28.15 -16.60 -41.79
C HIS A 134 27.37 -15.38 -42.23
N ALA A 135 27.56 -14.98 -43.50
CA ALA A 135 26.93 -13.83 -44.15
C ALA A 135 25.40 -13.96 -44.33
N SER A 136 24.78 -15.03 -43.80
CA SER A 136 23.33 -15.28 -43.80
C SER A 136 22.66 -15.15 -42.43
N SER A 137 23.42 -14.86 -41.37
CA SER A 137 22.86 -14.65 -40.03
C SER A 137 22.21 -13.27 -39.95
N GLY A 138 20.90 -13.20 -40.19
CA GLY A 138 20.13 -11.99 -39.92
C GLY A 138 20.24 -11.57 -38.44
N PRO A 139 20.10 -10.28 -38.14
CA PRO A 139 19.89 -9.85 -36.76
C PRO A 139 18.57 -10.44 -36.24
N TYR A 140 18.39 -10.48 -34.91
CA TYR A 140 17.08 -10.70 -34.23
C TYR A 140 16.66 -12.15 -33.91
N GLN A 141 17.28 -12.76 -32.89
CA GLN A 141 16.53 -13.51 -31.86
C GLN A 141 17.22 -13.28 -30.50
N CYS A 142 16.83 -12.19 -29.82
CA CYS A 142 17.27 -11.90 -28.47
C CYS A 142 16.11 -12.19 -27.52
N TYR A 143 16.34 -13.09 -26.55
CA TYR A 143 15.38 -13.39 -25.48
C TYR A 143 15.85 -12.74 -24.19
N VAL A 144 15.08 -11.78 -23.68
CA VAL A 144 15.42 -11.15 -22.39
C VAL A 144 14.60 -11.82 -21.30
N PHE A 145 15.24 -12.48 -20.34
CA PHE A 145 14.56 -13.05 -19.17
C PHE A 145 14.63 -12.08 -17.98
N GLU A 146 13.48 -11.72 -17.43
CA GLU A 146 13.36 -10.98 -16.18
C GLU A 146 12.56 -11.82 -15.18
N LEU A 147 13.15 -12.11 -14.01
CA LEU A 147 12.45 -12.82 -12.93
C LEU A 147 11.40 -11.89 -12.32
N LEU A 148 10.13 -12.31 -12.38
CA LEU A 148 9.09 -11.74 -11.54
C LEU A 148 9.20 -12.41 -10.17
N LEU A 149 9.58 -11.63 -9.17
CA LEU A 149 9.40 -12.04 -7.79
C LEU A 149 7.93 -12.41 -7.63
N PRO A 150 7.61 -13.54 -6.95
CA PRO A 150 6.24 -13.82 -6.60
C PRO A 150 5.69 -12.56 -5.95
N VAL A 151 4.53 -12.11 -6.43
CA VAL A 151 3.72 -11.19 -5.63
C VAL A 151 3.56 -11.97 -4.34
N GLU A 152 4.21 -11.55 -3.25
CA GLU A 152 3.81 -12.02 -1.93
C GLU A 152 2.31 -11.83 -1.94
N THR A 153 1.53 -12.92 -2.00
CA THR A 153 0.12 -12.83 -1.69
C THR A 153 0.17 -12.35 -0.26
N PRO A 154 -0.10 -11.04 0.00
CA PRO A 154 0.01 -10.55 1.34
C PRO A 154 -0.95 -11.44 2.10
N GLN A 155 -0.46 -12.14 3.13
CA GLN A 155 -1.39 -12.72 4.09
C GLN A 155 -2.21 -11.53 4.55
N LYS A 156 -3.46 -11.47 4.11
CA LYS A 156 -4.30 -10.31 4.36
C LYS A 156 -4.54 -10.36 5.86
N ALA A 157 -3.81 -9.55 6.59
CA ALA A 157 -4.07 -9.27 7.98
C ALA A 157 -4.43 -7.80 8.10
N LEU A 158 -5.28 -7.49 9.06
CA LEU A 158 -5.80 -6.16 9.27
C LEU A 158 -5.88 -5.89 10.77
N ASP A 159 -5.23 -4.83 11.18
CA ASP A 159 -5.38 -4.25 12.50
C ASP A 159 -6.09 -2.90 12.37
N VAL A 160 -7.18 -2.74 13.12
CA VAL A 160 -7.90 -1.48 13.26
C VAL A 160 -7.83 -1.02 14.72
N LEU A 161 -7.22 0.13 14.98
CA LEU A 161 -7.13 0.73 16.30
C LEU A 161 -8.00 1.97 16.37
N PHE A 162 -9.02 1.94 17.23
CA PHE A 162 -9.88 3.09 17.47
C PHE A 162 -9.27 3.97 18.56
N LEU A 163 -9.13 5.26 18.30
CA LEU A 163 -8.80 6.28 19.28
C LEU A 163 -10.08 7.06 19.56
N GLN A 164 -10.70 6.84 20.71
CA GLN A 164 -12.02 7.37 21.03
C GLN A 164 -11.93 8.40 22.13
N ASP A 165 -12.46 9.58 21.82
CA ASP A 165 -12.69 10.64 22.77
C ASP A 165 -13.82 10.25 23.76
N PHE A 166 -13.54 10.33 25.06
CA PHE A 166 -14.46 10.01 26.15
C PHE A 166 -14.70 11.21 27.09
N THR A 167 -14.52 12.43 26.60
CA THR A 167 -14.75 13.68 27.35
C THR A 167 -16.24 13.99 27.45
N GLY A 168 -16.61 15.00 28.24
CA GLY A 168 -18.02 15.37 28.43
C GLY A 168 -18.73 15.84 27.15
N SER A 169 -18.03 16.54 26.25
CA SER A 169 -18.58 17.09 25.00
C SER A 169 -19.09 16.00 24.06
N GLN A 170 -18.44 14.84 24.09
CA GLN A 170 -18.81 13.66 23.33
C GLN A 170 -20.18 13.05 23.69
N GLY A 171 -20.88 13.56 24.71
CA GLY A 171 -22.17 13.02 25.16
C GLY A 171 -23.25 12.92 24.07
N SER A 172 -23.30 13.84 23.11
CA SER A 172 -24.25 13.76 21.98
C SER A 172 -23.86 12.73 20.91
N TYR A 173 -22.61 12.27 20.92
CA TYR A 173 -22.02 11.45 19.86
C TYR A 173 -21.71 10.03 20.32
N ILE A 174 -21.40 9.82 21.60
CA ILE A 174 -20.82 8.56 22.09
C ILE A 174 -21.70 7.34 21.83
N ASP A 175 -23.02 7.46 21.98
CA ASP A 175 -23.92 6.34 21.72
C ASP A 175 -23.96 5.98 20.24
N GLN A 176 -23.83 6.97 19.35
CA GLN A 176 -23.67 6.73 17.92
C GLN A 176 -22.31 6.11 17.62
N SER A 177 -21.21 6.67 18.12
CA SER A 177 -19.86 6.14 17.94
C SER A 177 -19.76 4.69 18.40
N ARG A 178 -20.32 4.35 19.57
CA ARG A 178 -20.36 2.96 20.08
C ARG A 178 -21.10 2.02 19.14
N ARG A 179 -22.31 2.38 18.70
CA ARG A 179 -23.11 1.56 17.78
C ARG A 179 -22.37 1.34 16.47
N GLU A 180 -21.80 2.40 15.94
CA GLU A 180 -21.10 2.39 14.66
C GLU A 180 -19.80 1.58 14.72
N ILE A 181 -18.97 1.75 15.75
CA ILE A 181 -17.74 0.94 15.93
C ILE A 181 -18.08 -0.55 16.06
N ASN A 182 -19.13 -0.89 16.81
CA ASN A 182 -19.60 -2.27 16.92
C ASN A 182 -20.08 -2.82 15.56
N GLU A 183 -20.80 -2.00 14.78
CA GLU A 183 -21.26 -2.40 13.45
C GLU A 183 -20.11 -2.58 12.46
N VAL A 184 -19.07 -1.75 12.55
CA VAL A 184 -17.83 -1.92 11.78
C VAL A 184 -17.19 -3.27 12.09
N CYS A 185 -16.99 -3.58 13.38
CA CYS A 185 -16.37 -4.84 13.79
C CYS A 185 -17.16 -6.05 13.25
N ASN A 186 -18.48 -6.02 13.41
CA ASN A 186 -19.36 -7.08 12.92
C ASN A 186 -19.38 -7.17 11.38
N SER A 187 -19.38 -6.03 10.70
CA SER A 187 -19.40 -5.98 9.22
C SER A 187 -18.12 -6.52 8.63
N LEU A 188 -16.96 -6.20 9.22
CA LEU A 188 -15.68 -6.72 8.75
C LEU A 188 -15.58 -8.22 8.98
N LEU A 189 -16.05 -8.72 10.13
CA LEU A 189 -16.14 -10.17 10.35
C LEU A 189 -17.01 -10.87 9.29
N ARG A 190 -18.13 -10.27 8.87
CA ARG A 190 -19.00 -10.81 7.81
C ARG A 190 -18.38 -10.74 6.41
N LEU A 191 -17.76 -9.61 6.07
CA LEU A 191 -17.10 -9.41 4.76
C LEU A 191 -15.93 -10.39 4.57
N ASN A 192 -15.39 -10.92 5.67
CA ASN A 192 -14.21 -11.78 5.66
C ASN A 192 -14.53 -13.29 5.54
N GLU A 193 -15.80 -13.72 5.47
CA GLU A 193 -16.17 -15.12 5.20
C GLU A 193 -15.68 -15.57 3.80
N GLY A 194 -14.39 -15.90 3.68
CA GLY A 194 -13.75 -16.43 2.48
C GLY A 194 -12.41 -15.80 2.08
N GLU A 195 -12.01 -14.65 2.65
CA GLU A 195 -10.78 -13.92 2.23
C GLU A 195 -9.72 -13.67 3.31
N LEU A 196 -10.10 -13.64 4.59
CA LEU A 196 -9.19 -13.50 5.74
C LEU A 196 -9.56 -14.53 6.80
N ALA A 197 -8.57 -15.11 7.48
CA ALA A 197 -8.83 -15.88 8.69
C ALA A 197 -9.28 -14.94 9.83
N ALA A 198 -10.13 -15.40 10.75
CA ALA A 198 -10.66 -14.55 11.81
C ALA A 198 -9.55 -13.98 12.71
N GLU A 199 -8.48 -14.74 12.90
CA GLU A 199 -7.26 -14.34 13.63
C GLU A 199 -6.44 -13.26 12.92
N ASP A 200 -6.63 -13.08 11.61
CA ASP A 200 -5.95 -12.08 10.81
C ASP A 200 -6.69 -10.72 10.86
N LEU A 201 -7.83 -10.62 11.54
CA LEU A 201 -8.54 -9.35 11.80
C LEU A 201 -8.53 -9.03 13.30
N ARG A 202 -7.93 -7.90 13.68
CA ARG A 202 -7.86 -7.47 15.08
C ARG A 202 -8.34 -6.04 15.26
N PHE A 203 -9.02 -5.80 16.36
CA PHE A 203 -9.55 -4.51 16.78
C PHE A 203 -8.95 -4.11 18.12
N GLY A 204 -8.51 -2.87 18.27
CA GLY A 204 -8.08 -2.30 19.54
C GLY A 204 -8.82 -1.01 19.87
N LEU A 205 -8.73 -0.58 21.13
CA LEU A 205 -9.27 0.70 21.59
C LEU A 205 -8.22 1.43 22.43
N ILE A 206 -8.01 2.71 22.12
CA ILE A 206 -7.38 3.68 23.01
C ILE A 206 -8.46 4.71 23.32
N ALA A 207 -8.85 4.79 24.59
CA ALA A 207 -9.71 5.86 25.07
C ALA A 207 -8.84 7.00 25.58
N PHE A 208 -9.25 8.25 25.36
CA PHE A 208 -8.57 9.40 25.93
C PHE A 208 -9.56 10.44 26.46
N ARG A 209 -9.05 11.30 27.34
CA ARG A 209 -9.70 12.49 27.85
C ARG A 209 -8.70 13.64 27.83
N ASP A 210 -8.47 14.26 28.98
CA ASP A 210 -7.66 15.45 29.13
C ASP A 210 -6.56 15.28 30.18
N HIS A 211 -5.61 16.21 30.19
CA HIS A 211 -4.59 16.32 31.20
C HIS A 211 -5.09 17.00 32.49
N PRO A 212 -4.48 16.68 33.64
CA PRO A 212 -4.66 17.49 34.85
C PRO A 212 -4.13 18.91 34.63
N PRO A 213 -4.85 19.97 35.04
CA PRO A 213 -5.94 19.94 36.01
C PRO A 213 -7.36 19.73 35.44
N GLN A 214 -7.54 19.75 34.12
CA GLN A 214 -8.85 19.66 33.48
C GLN A 214 -9.53 18.32 33.78
N ASP A 215 -8.78 17.24 33.64
CA ASP A 215 -9.20 15.91 34.06
C ASP A 215 -8.18 15.26 35.02
N LYS A 216 -8.66 14.51 36.00
CA LYS A 216 -7.86 13.80 37.00
C LYS A 216 -8.07 12.28 36.98
N THR A 217 -8.88 11.78 36.06
CA THR A 217 -9.25 10.37 35.95
C THR A 217 -8.20 9.58 35.17
N PHE A 218 -8.04 9.85 33.88
CA PHE A 218 -6.99 9.33 33.02
C PHE A 218 -6.81 10.25 31.80
N VAL A 219 -5.60 10.29 31.27
CA VAL A 219 -5.27 11.00 30.02
C VAL A 219 -5.54 10.08 28.84
N SER A 220 -4.87 8.93 28.82
CA SER A 220 -5.08 7.84 27.85
C SER A 220 -5.24 6.50 28.56
N LYS A 221 -6.02 5.60 27.95
CA LYS A 221 -6.29 4.25 28.46
C LYS A 221 -6.31 3.27 27.29
N ILE A 222 -5.36 2.35 27.30
CA ILE A 222 -5.12 1.38 26.24
C ILE A 222 -5.86 0.07 26.54
N PHE A 223 -6.54 -0.48 25.54
CA PHE A 223 -7.13 -1.80 25.54
C PHE A 223 -6.50 -2.64 24.42
N ASP A 224 -6.14 -3.87 24.73
CA ASP A 224 -5.40 -4.74 23.83
C ASP A 224 -6.20 -5.12 22.57
N PHE A 225 -5.46 -5.36 21.47
CA PHE A 225 -6.03 -5.92 20.25
C PHE A 225 -6.75 -7.25 20.51
N THR A 226 -7.91 -7.42 19.90
CA THR A 226 -8.75 -8.62 19.98
C THR A 226 -9.36 -8.93 18.61
N SER A 227 -9.52 -10.22 18.29
CA SER A 227 -10.31 -10.66 17.13
C SER A 227 -11.79 -10.88 17.46
N ASP A 228 -12.20 -10.64 18.71
CA ASP A 228 -13.57 -10.82 19.20
C ASP A 228 -14.29 -9.47 19.33
N ALA A 229 -15.29 -9.26 18.47
CA ALA A 229 -16.12 -8.05 18.50
C ALA A 229 -16.89 -7.85 19.82
N SER A 230 -17.20 -8.93 20.55
CA SER A 230 -17.85 -8.83 21.86
C SER A 230 -16.92 -8.26 22.94
N ILE A 231 -15.62 -8.59 22.86
CA ILE A 231 -14.60 -7.99 23.72
C ILE A 231 -14.46 -6.50 23.41
N MET A 232 -14.42 -6.13 22.12
CA MET A 232 -14.38 -4.72 21.71
C MET A 232 -15.62 -3.94 22.22
N ALA A 233 -16.81 -4.51 22.09
CA ALA A 233 -18.04 -3.93 22.62
C ALA A 233 -17.98 -3.74 24.14
N SER A 234 -17.36 -4.68 24.87
CA SER A 234 -17.16 -4.58 26.32
C SER A 234 -16.20 -3.44 26.69
N TYR A 235 -15.13 -3.22 25.91
CA TYR A 235 -14.20 -2.10 26.13
C TYR A 235 -14.94 -0.77 26.04
N LEU A 236 -15.70 -0.56 24.95
CA LEU A 236 -16.49 0.66 24.71
C LEU A 236 -17.59 0.88 25.76
N GLY A 237 -18.22 -0.20 26.23
CA GLY A 237 -19.27 -0.18 27.25
C GLY A 237 -18.74 0.03 28.68
N SER A 238 -17.45 -0.19 28.92
CA SER A 238 -16.83 -0.07 30.24
C SER A 238 -16.52 1.37 30.67
N LEU A 239 -16.61 2.32 29.73
CA LEU A 239 -16.26 3.73 29.94
C LEU A 239 -17.52 4.60 29.92
N THR A 240 -17.45 5.78 30.51
CA THR A 240 -18.51 6.80 30.45
C THR A 240 -17.89 8.11 29.97
N VAL A 241 -18.67 8.93 29.27
CA VAL A 241 -18.26 10.28 28.89
C VAL A 241 -18.28 11.19 30.11
N GLU A 242 -17.14 11.79 30.44
CA GLU A 242 -16.96 12.75 31.54
C GLU A 242 -15.57 13.39 31.39
N GLY A 243 -15.29 14.44 32.17
CA GLY A 243 -14.01 15.12 32.10
C GLY A 243 -13.92 16.13 30.96
N GLY A 244 -12.69 16.51 30.61
CA GLY A 244 -12.37 17.71 29.82
C GLY A 244 -12.44 18.98 30.66
N GLY A 245 -12.31 20.15 30.02
CA GLY A 245 -12.55 21.42 30.71
C GLY A 245 -12.29 22.70 29.91
N ASP A 246 -11.30 22.67 29.02
CA ASP A 246 -10.84 23.84 28.24
C ASP A 246 -11.16 23.76 26.75
N GLY A 247 -11.66 22.62 26.25
CA GLY A 247 -12.12 22.45 24.88
C GLY A 247 -11.20 21.56 24.06
N PRO A 248 -9.92 21.92 23.84
CA PRO A 248 -8.93 20.99 23.32
C PRO A 248 -8.66 19.83 24.30
N GLU A 249 -8.16 18.70 23.82
CA GLU A 249 -8.04 17.48 24.63
C GLU A 249 -6.68 16.74 24.39
N ALA A 250 -6.51 15.56 25.00
CA ALA A 250 -5.27 14.78 24.94
C ALA A 250 -5.18 13.80 23.74
N GLN A 251 -5.64 14.20 22.54
CA GLN A 251 -5.51 13.38 21.33
C GLN A 251 -4.03 13.06 21.02
N CYS A 252 -3.09 13.93 21.39
CA CYS A 252 -1.67 13.72 21.16
C CYS A 252 -1.15 12.46 21.89
N ASP A 253 -1.54 12.27 23.15
CA ASP A 253 -1.20 11.09 23.95
C ASP A 253 -1.80 9.83 23.35
N ALA A 254 -3.06 9.90 22.91
CA ALA A 254 -3.70 8.77 22.23
C ALA A 254 -2.99 8.38 20.92
N LEU A 255 -2.59 9.37 20.12
CA LEU A 255 -1.83 9.15 18.88
C LEU A 255 -0.45 8.56 19.19
N PHE A 256 0.21 9.03 20.26
CA PHE A 256 1.49 8.49 20.71
C PHE A 256 1.35 7.01 21.13
N ASP A 257 0.33 6.68 21.93
CA ASP A 257 0.04 5.31 22.33
C ASP A 257 -0.31 4.42 21.13
N ALA A 258 -1.03 4.96 20.14
CA ALA A 258 -1.34 4.25 18.91
C ALA A 258 -0.08 3.93 18.11
N LEU A 259 0.87 4.85 18.00
CA LEU A 259 2.16 4.59 17.33
C LEU A 259 2.94 3.45 18.00
N HIS A 260 2.85 3.32 19.32
CA HIS A 260 3.59 2.31 20.11
C HIS A 260 2.79 1.04 20.44
N SER A 261 1.59 0.90 19.89
CA SER A 261 0.74 -0.27 20.10
C SER A 261 1.31 -1.54 19.43
N PRO A 262 0.93 -2.76 19.88
CA PRO A 262 1.47 -4.02 19.37
C PRO A 262 0.83 -4.44 18.04
N TRP A 263 1.06 -3.63 17.00
CA TRP A 263 0.63 -3.89 15.63
C TRP A 263 1.22 -5.20 15.08
N ASN A 264 0.45 -5.88 14.24
CA ASN A 264 0.90 -7.02 13.47
C ASN A 264 1.69 -6.49 12.28
N GLU A 265 2.97 -6.83 12.20
CA GLU A 265 3.86 -6.38 11.12
C GLU A 265 3.46 -6.88 9.73
N ARG A 266 2.61 -7.91 9.66
CA ARG A 266 2.06 -8.43 8.40
C ARG A 266 0.71 -7.79 8.04
N ALA A 267 0.12 -7.03 8.96
CA ALA A 267 -1.19 -6.44 8.74
C ALA A 267 -1.11 -5.09 8.03
N THR A 268 -2.15 -4.79 7.25
CA THR A 268 -2.54 -3.41 6.98
C THR A 268 -2.88 -2.76 8.33
N LYS A 269 -2.24 -1.64 8.67
CA LYS A 269 -2.41 -0.96 9.97
C LYS A 269 -3.23 0.31 9.80
N VAL A 270 -4.40 0.37 10.44
CA VAL A 270 -5.32 1.51 10.34
C VAL A 270 -5.67 2.03 11.73
N ALA A 271 -5.43 3.32 11.95
CA ALA A 271 -5.82 4.05 13.14
C ALA A 271 -7.00 4.96 12.82
N VAL A 272 -8.00 4.98 13.70
CA VAL A 272 -9.26 5.70 13.50
C VAL A 272 -9.53 6.57 14.72
N LEU A 273 -9.27 7.87 14.61
CA LEU A 273 -9.54 8.84 15.67
C LEU A 273 -10.99 9.36 15.56
N VAL A 274 -11.74 9.35 16.66
CA VAL A 274 -13.11 9.87 16.75
C VAL A 274 -13.14 10.96 17.81
N THR A 275 -13.44 12.20 17.43
CA THR A 275 -13.40 13.35 18.36
C THR A 275 -14.22 14.54 17.84
N ASP A 276 -14.74 15.34 18.78
CA ASP A 276 -15.40 16.61 18.54
C ASP A 276 -14.53 17.83 18.87
N ALA A 277 -13.27 17.59 19.25
CA ALA A 277 -12.31 18.59 19.70
C ALA A 277 -10.94 18.50 19.00
N PRO A 278 -10.13 19.58 19.00
CA PRO A 278 -8.73 19.56 18.59
C PRO A 278 -7.80 19.03 19.70
N PRO A 279 -6.54 18.64 19.36
CA PRO A 279 -5.50 18.52 20.36
C PRO A 279 -5.11 19.89 20.93
N HIS A 280 -4.56 19.87 22.15
CA HIS A 280 -3.88 21.03 22.72
C HIS A 280 -2.80 21.62 21.82
N GLY A 281 -2.63 22.93 21.90
CA GLY A 281 -1.54 23.66 21.26
C GLY A 281 -1.81 24.13 19.84
N LEU A 282 -3.05 24.06 19.34
CA LEU A 282 -3.41 24.62 18.02
C LEU A 282 -3.63 26.13 18.04
N GLY A 283 -3.73 26.75 19.21
CA GLY A 283 -4.07 28.18 19.35
C GLY A 283 -5.58 28.46 19.41
N GLU A 284 -6.37 27.46 19.81
CA GLU A 284 -7.79 27.65 20.10
C GLU A 284 -8.00 28.50 21.36
N SER A 285 -9.17 29.11 21.48
CA SER A 285 -9.55 29.83 22.69
C SER A 285 -9.65 28.90 23.89
N ASP A 286 -9.32 29.44 25.06
CA ASP A 286 -9.45 28.78 26.38
C ASP A 286 -8.58 27.53 26.61
N ASP A 287 -7.72 27.13 25.66
CA ASP A 287 -6.75 26.03 25.77
C ASP A 287 -5.86 26.16 27.03
N GLY A 288 -5.97 25.20 27.95
CA GLY A 288 -5.18 25.13 29.18
C GLY A 288 -3.74 24.66 28.94
N PHE A 289 -3.44 24.13 27.75
CA PHE A 289 -2.10 23.70 27.34
C PHE A 289 -1.72 24.31 25.98
N PRO A 290 -1.62 25.64 25.88
CA PRO A 290 -1.46 26.35 24.61
C PRO A 290 -0.12 26.10 23.92
N ASP A 291 0.86 25.51 24.61
CA ASP A 291 2.16 25.11 24.07
C ASP A 291 2.17 23.66 23.54
N GLY A 292 1.02 22.97 23.58
CA GLY A 292 0.85 21.58 23.14
C GLY A 292 0.82 20.58 24.29
N CYS A 293 0.92 19.30 23.92
CA CYS A 293 0.88 18.18 24.87
C CYS A 293 1.94 18.36 25.99
N PRO A 294 1.55 18.33 27.28
CA PRO A 294 2.47 18.41 28.43
C PRO A 294 3.56 17.35 28.47
N CYS A 295 3.34 16.20 27.81
CA CYS A 295 4.33 15.14 27.70
C CYS A 295 5.47 15.47 26.71
N GLY A 296 5.37 16.60 25.99
CA GLY A 296 6.34 17.04 24.99
C GLY A 296 6.23 16.32 23.64
N HIS A 297 5.12 15.60 23.43
CA HIS A 297 4.83 14.94 22.16
C HIS A 297 4.24 15.92 21.16
N ASP A 298 4.55 15.72 19.88
CA ASP A 298 4.03 16.53 18.78
C ASP A 298 3.23 15.64 17.81
N PRO A 299 1.95 15.95 17.53
CA PRO A 299 1.11 15.10 16.69
C PRO A 299 1.59 15.03 15.23
N LEU A 300 2.25 16.06 14.69
CA LEU A 300 2.81 16.00 13.33
C LEU A 300 3.99 15.03 13.27
N GLN A 301 4.86 15.04 14.29
CA GLN A 301 5.96 14.09 14.41
C GLN A 301 5.46 12.66 14.61
N ILE A 302 4.40 12.48 15.41
CA ILE A 302 3.75 11.19 15.59
C ILE A 302 3.18 10.70 14.26
N ALA A 303 2.51 11.55 13.47
CA ALA A 303 1.99 11.19 12.16
C ALA A 303 3.11 10.76 11.17
N ASP A 304 4.26 11.44 11.20
CA ASP A 304 5.43 11.02 10.41
C ASP A 304 5.97 9.64 10.89
N GLY A 305 5.92 9.39 12.21
CA GLY A 305 6.21 8.09 12.82
C GLY A 305 5.22 6.99 12.40
N MET A 306 3.93 7.31 12.36
CA MET A 306 2.85 6.42 11.89
C MET A 306 3.06 6.05 10.43
N LEU A 307 3.32 7.03 9.56
CA LEU A 307 3.67 6.82 8.15
C LEU A 307 4.88 5.88 8.00
N SER A 308 5.94 6.12 8.79
CA SER A 308 7.15 5.30 8.77
C SER A 308 6.91 3.86 9.24
N SER A 309 5.93 3.67 10.12
CA SER A 309 5.49 2.37 10.66
C SER A 309 4.40 1.70 9.82
N GLY A 310 3.98 2.34 8.73
CA GLY A 310 2.95 1.86 7.81
C GLY A 310 1.52 2.01 8.32
N ILE A 311 1.29 2.81 9.36
CA ILE A 311 -0.02 3.07 9.95
C ILE A 311 -0.69 4.22 9.19
N THR A 312 -1.92 4.00 8.72
CA THR A 312 -2.75 5.04 8.11
C THR A 312 -3.72 5.61 9.14
N LEU A 313 -3.71 6.92 9.35
CA LEU A 313 -4.61 7.62 10.27
C LEU A 313 -5.81 8.20 9.54
N TYR A 314 -6.99 7.85 9.99
CA TYR A 314 -8.25 8.49 9.63
C TYR A 314 -8.84 9.21 10.84
N VAL A 315 -9.57 10.29 10.58
CA VAL A 315 -10.29 11.02 11.61
C VAL A 315 -11.78 11.02 11.27
N ILE A 316 -12.62 10.70 12.24
CA ILE A 316 -14.06 10.93 12.20
C ILE A 316 -14.35 12.12 13.10
N ALA A 317 -14.56 13.25 12.45
CA ALA A 317 -14.99 14.49 13.05
C ALA A 317 -16.44 14.35 13.54
N CYS A 318 -16.65 14.53 14.83
CA CYS A 318 -17.96 14.64 15.43
C CYS A 318 -18.49 16.06 15.19
N GLU A 319 -19.39 16.17 14.23
CA GLU A 319 -19.89 17.45 13.73
C GLU A 319 -21.35 17.68 14.14
N PRO A 320 -21.80 18.95 14.28
CA PRO A 320 -21.10 20.19 13.89
C PRO A 320 -20.11 20.72 14.93
N THR A 321 -20.02 20.12 16.11
CA THR A 321 -19.25 20.66 17.25
C THR A 321 -17.81 21.00 16.86
N LEU A 322 -17.12 20.09 16.17
CA LEU A 322 -15.72 20.30 15.77
C LEU A 322 -15.56 21.58 14.93
N SER A 323 -16.35 21.73 13.87
CA SER A 323 -16.16 22.85 12.92
C SER A 323 -16.90 24.14 13.31
N THR A 324 -17.82 24.09 14.28
CA THR A 324 -18.48 25.31 14.78
C THR A 324 -17.81 25.92 15.99
N SER A 325 -17.18 25.09 16.84
CA SER A 325 -16.64 25.53 18.13
C SER A 325 -15.15 25.88 18.04
N TYR A 326 -14.44 25.35 17.04
CA TYR A 326 -12.99 25.48 16.90
C TYR A 326 -12.60 26.06 15.55
N GLN A 327 -11.56 26.90 15.53
CA GLN A 327 -11.13 27.63 14.33
C GLN A 327 -10.18 26.81 13.45
N HIS A 328 -9.30 26.04 14.07
CA HIS A 328 -8.17 25.39 13.42
C HIS A 328 -8.32 23.87 13.33
N ALA A 329 -9.15 23.27 14.21
CA ALA A 329 -9.28 21.82 14.37
C ALA A 329 -9.47 21.05 13.04
N ARG A 330 -10.43 21.47 12.21
CA ARG A 330 -10.78 20.74 10.97
C ARG A 330 -9.65 20.78 9.94
N HIS A 331 -9.02 21.94 9.74
CA HIS A 331 -7.87 22.10 8.83
C HIS A 331 -6.65 21.33 9.33
N PHE A 332 -6.42 21.34 10.64
CA PHE A 332 -5.36 20.56 11.26
C PHE A 332 -5.52 19.06 11.00
N TYR A 333 -6.71 18.49 11.26
CA TYR A 333 -6.94 17.06 11.02
C TYR A 333 -6.84 16.68 9.53
N GLU A 334 -7.26 17.56 8.63
CA GLU A 334 -7.07 17.34 7.19
C GLU A 334 -5.59 17.31 6.81
N GLY A 335 -4.76 18.20 7.34
CA GLY A 335 -3.31 18.17 7.12
C GLY A 335 -2.64 16.94 7.74
N LEU A 336 -3.00 16.63 8.99
CA LEU A 336 -2.46 15.51 9.76
C LEU A 336 -2.75 14.16 9.09
N THR A 337 -4.00 13.92 8.67
CA THR A 337 -4.40 12.65 8.02
C THR A 337 -3.73 12.49 6.65
N ARG A 338 -3.57 13.58 5.88
CA ARG A 338 -2.85 13.59 4.58
C ARG A 338 -1.39 13.12 4.71
N LYS A 339 -0.72 13.37 5.85
CA LYS A 339 0.66 12.88 6.08
C LYS A 339 0.74 11.36 5.98
N THR A 340 -0.21 10.65 6.58
CA THR A 340 -0.28 9.18 6.58
C THR A 340 -0.98 8.60 5.34
N GLY A 341 -1.57 9.46 4.50
CA GLY A 341 -2.39 9.07 3.34
C GLY A 341 -3.83 8.69 3.69
N GLY A 342 -4.30 9.06 4.88
CA GLY A 342 -5.70 8.97 5.28
C GLY A 342 -6.47 10.26 5.01
N GLN A 343 -7.66 10.37 5.57
CA GLN A 343 -8.60 11.47 5.37
C GLN A 343 -9.45 11.72 6.62
N VAL A 344 -10.16 12.86 6.62
CA VAL A 344 -11.17 13.19 7.62
C VAL A 344 -12.57 12.95 7.06
N TYR A 345 -13.40 12.30 7.85
CA TYR A 345 -14.82 12.03 7.59
C TYR A 345 -15.66 12.59 8.73
N ASN A 346 -16.97 12.73 8.53
CA ASN A 346 -17.86 13.25 9.57
C ASN A 346 -18.74 12.14 10.16
N LEU A 347 -18.91 12.15 11.48
CA LEU A 347 -19.89 11.32 12.18
C LEU A 347 -21.30 11.82 11.81
N GLY A 348 -22.22 10.93 11.40
CA GLY A 348 -23.62 11.32 11.08
C GLY A 348 -24.04 11.24 9.61
N ASN A 349 -23.19 10.75 8.72
CA ASN A 349 -23.58 10.35 7.36
C ASN A 349 -24.59 9.16 7.46
N PRO A 350 -25.66 9.03 6.65
CA PRO A 350 -26.73 8.02 6.87
C PRO A 350 -26.29 6.56 6.66
N SER A 351 -25.00 6.33 6.38
CA SER A 351 -24.37 5.02 6.16
C SER A 351 -23.06 4.90 6.98
N GLY A 352 -22.87 5.74 8.00
CA GLY A 352 -21.75 6.67 8.03
C GLY A 352 -20.37 6.25 8.54
N LEU A 353 -20.21 5.17 9.29
CA LEU A 353 -18.88 4.77 9.77
C LEU A 353 -18.42 3.42 9.22
N THR A 354 -19.35 2.46 9.12
CA THR A 354 -19.07 1.13 8.59
C THR A 354 -18.56 1.20 7.16
N ASP A 355 -19.30 1.83 6.25
CA ASP A 355 -18.89 1.94 4.85
C ASP A 355 -17.64 2.81 4.68
N VAL A 356 -17.47 3.80 5.57
CA VAL A 356 -16.28 4.64 5.59
C VAL A 356 -15.06 3.82 5.97
N ILE A 357 -15.11 3.07 7.07
CA ILE A 357 -13.99 2.22 7.49
C ILE A 357 -13.76 1.11 6.47
N VAL A 358 -14.80 0.42 5.99
CA VAL A 358 -14.65 -0.56 4.90
C VAL A 358 -13.97 0.07 3.67
N GLY A 359 -14.38 1.28 3.28
CA GLY A 359 -13.74 2.04 2.21
C GLY A 359 -12.28 2.37 2.50
N CYS A 360 -11.96 2.81 3.72
CA CYS A 360 -10.59 3.07 4.18
C CYS A 360 -9.73 1.81 4.08
N LEU A 361 -10.28 0.66 4.47
CA LEU A 361 -9.59 -0.62 4.46
C LEU A 361 -9.31 -1.11 3.04
N LEU A 362 -10.31 -1.03 2.16
CA LEU A 362 -10.15 -1.36 0.74
C LEU A 362 -9.12 -0.44 0.08
N GLN A 363 -9.17 0.85 0.40
CA GLN A 363 -8.21 1.84 -0.10
C GLN A 363 -6.79 1.57 0.42
N ALA A 364 -6.62 1.32 1.71
CA ALA A 364 -5.33 1.01 2.32
C ALA A 364 -4.74 -0.29 1.76
N THR A 365 -5.57 -1.31 1.56
CA THR A 365 -5.17 -2.60 0.98
C THR A 365 -4.73 -2.47 -0.48
N ASP A 366 -5.45 -1.70 -1.30
CA ASP A 366 -5.05 -1.41 -2.69
C ASP A 366 -3.73 -0.64 -2.73
N SER A 367 -3.58 0.37 -1.85
CA SER A 367 -2.34 1.15 -1.73
C SER A 367 -1.17 0.27 -1.34
N ASP A 368 -1.32 -0.60 -0.35
CA ASP A 368 -0.25 -1.51 0.11
C ASP A 368 0.14 -2.52 -0.97
N THR A 369 -0.81 -3.00 -1.76
CA THR A 369 -0.55 -3.85 -2.94
C THR A 369 0.32 -3.11 -3.97
N LEU A 370 0.01 -1.83 -4.24
CA LEU A 370 0.79 -1.02 -5.18
C LEU A 370 2.16 -0.65 -4.62
N VAL A 371 2.26 -0.35 -3.32
CA VAL A 371 3.54 -0.17 -2.63
C VAL A 371 4.39 -1.43 -2.78
N ALA A 372 3.87 -2.61 -2.43
CA ALA A 372 4.60 -3.87 -2.56
C ALA A 372 5.11 -4.11 -3.99
N ARG A 373 4.28 -3.79 -4.99
CA ARG A 373 4.61 -3.95 -6.42
C ARG A 373 5.66 -2.96 -6.93
N HIS A 374 5.55 -1.67 -6.57
CA HIS A 374 6.33 -0.60 -7.21
C HIS A 374 7.49 -0.07 -6.35
N ARG A 375 7.55 -0.41 -5.06
CA ARG A 375 8.54 0.14 -4.11
C ARG A 375 9.99 -0.05 -4.53
N ALA A 376 10.34 -1.20 -5.11
CA ALA A 376 11.72 -1.46 -5.55
C ALA A 376 12.14 -0.56 -6.74
N ALA A 377 11.20 -0.18 -7.60
CA ALA A 377 11.44 0.78 -8.68
C ALA A 377 11.53 2.20 -8.11
N ILE A 378 10.52 2.61 -7.33
CA ILE A 378 10.45 3.93 -6.68
C ILE A 378 11.73 4.24 -5.88
N ARG A 379 12.21 3.28 -5.07
CA ARG A 379 13.45 3.46 -4.28
C ARG A 379 14.70 3.57 -5.15
N ARG A 380 14.74 2.87 -6.27
CA ARG A 380 15.87 2.92 -7.21
C ARG A 380 15.93 4.28 -7.89
N ASP A 381 14.78 4.79 -8.32
CA ASP A 381 14.67 6.08 -9.00
C ASP A 381 15.00 7.21 -8.02
N ALA A 382 14.48 7.16 -6.80
CA ALA A 382 14.83 8.12 -5.75
C ALA A 382 16.33 8.08 -5.39
N ALA A 383 16.92 6.88 -5.28
CA ALA A 383 18.34 6.73 -4.98
C ALA A 383 19.27 7.19 -6.11
N SER A 384 18.78 7.25 -7.35
CA SER A 384 19.54 7.78 -8.48
C SER A 384 19.76 9.29 -8.38
N GLY A 385 18.91 9.99 -7.62
CA GLY A 385 18.90 11.45 -7.52
C GLY A 385 18.47 12.18 -8.79
N ALA A 386 18.05 11.45 -9.84
CA ALA A 386 17.67 12.04 -11.13
C ALA A 386 16.26 12.61 -11.15
N LEU A 387 15.38 12.13 -10.26
CA LEU A 387 13.97 12.54 -10.16
C LEU A 387 13.62 12.86 -8.71
N SER A 388 12.87 13.93 -8.50
CA SER A 388 12.19 14.23 -7.24
C SER A 388 11.07 13.21 -6.94
N PRO A 389 10.67 13.02 -5.67
CA PRO A 389 9.52 12.17 -5.33
C PRO A 389 8.24 12.51 -6.09
N GLU A 390 8.00 13.80 -6.35
CA GLU A 390 6.84 14.30 -7.11
C GLU A 390 6.94 13.91 -8.59
N GLU A 391 8.14 13.95 -9.17
CA GLU A 391 8.37 13.48 -10.55
C GLU A 391 8.21 11.96 -10.66
N ILE A 392 8.73 11.21 -9.69
CA ILE A 392 8.52 9.75 -9.62
C ILE A 392 7.02 9.43 -9.54
N ALA A 393 6.27 10.17 -8.73
CA ALA A 393 4.82 10.00 -8.61
C ALA A 393 4.10 10.32 -9.93
N ARG A 394 4.50 11.37 -10.64
CA ARG A 394 3.91 11.74 -11.94
C ARG A 394 4.16 10.68 -13.01
N THR A 395 5.40 10.20 -13.14
CA THR A 395 5.76 9.14 -14.10
C THR A 395 5.02 7.84 -13.76
N LEU A 396 4.99 7.46 -12.48
CA LEU A 396 4.25 6.27 -12.06
C LEU A 396 2.74 6.42 -12.30
N HIS A 397 2.16 7.60 -12.07
CA HIS A 397 0.75 7.87 -12.35
C HIS A 397 0.44 7.75 -13.85
N GLU A 398 1.29 8.26 -14.73
CA GLU A 398 1.16 8.07 -16.18
C GLU A 398 1.19 6.59 -16.56
N ASP A 399 2.15 5.82 -16.02
CA ASP A 399 2.28 4.37 -16.28
C ASP A 399 1.04 3.60 -15.80
N LEU A 400 0.57 3.87 -14.58
CA LEU A 400 -0.61 3.23 -13.98
C LEU A 400 -1.89 3.62 -14.73
N SER A 401 -2.01 4.87 -15.16
CA SER A 401 -3.13 5.36 -15.98
C SER A 401 -3.16 4.69 -17.34
N ASN A 402 -2.02 4.59 -18.03
CA ASN A 402 -1.90 3.90 -19.31
C ASN A 402 -2.21 2.40 -19.20
N ALA A 403 -1.93 1.79 -18.05
CA ALA A 403 -2.28 0.42 -17.73
C ALA A 403 -3.74 0.24 -17.24
N ASN A 404 -4.55 1.30 -17.21
CA ASN A 404 -5.92 1.32 -16.70
C ASN A 404 -6.03 0.75 -15.27
N VAL A 405 -5.03 1.01 -14.42
CA VAL A 405 -5.07 0.58 -13.03
C VAL A 405 -6.14 1.37 -12.30
N SER A 406 -7.01 0.64 -11.60
CA SER A 406 -8.04 1.22 -10.75
C SER A 406 -7.68 1.05 -9.28
N HIS A 407 -8.06 2.03 -8.48
CA HIS A 407 -7.86 2.07 -7.04
C HIS A 407 -9.22 2.24 -6.37
N TYR A 408 -9.45 1.58 -5.24
CA TYR A 408 -10.62 1.86 -4.41
C TYR A 408 -10.60 3.33 -3.96
N GLY A 409 -11.68 4.03 -4.25
CA GLY A 409 -11.92 5.39 -3.77
C GLY A 409 -13.23 5.42 -3.00
N LEU A 410 -13.18 5.97 -1.79
CA LEU A 410 -14.36 6.41 -1.07
C LEU A 410 -14.57 7.88 -1.38
N SER A 411 -15.71 8.21 -1.96
CA SER A 411 -16.11 9.59 -2.22
C SER A 411 -17.35 9.87 -1.37
N LEU A 412 -17.18 10.71 -0.37
CA LEU A 412 -18.29 11.36 0.32
C LEU A 412 -18.50 12.73 -0.32
N ASP A 413 -19.76 13.14 -0.47
CA ASP A 413 -20.05 14.54 -0.79
C ASP A 413 -19.32 15.44 0.21
N ALA A 414 -18.72 16.52 -0.29
CA ALA A 414 -18.07 17.51 0.56
C ALA A 414 -19.13 18.12 1.49
N MET A 415 -19.16 17.65 2.74
CA MET A 415 -20.07 18.12 3.77
C MET A 415 -19.75 19.52 4.25
N VAL A 416 -18.52 19.96 3.99
CA VAL A 416 -17.99 21.24 4.42
C VAL A 416 -17.84 22.19 3.25
N GLU A 417 -17.95 23.49 3.54
CA GLU A 417 -17.65 24.55 2.59
C GLU A 417 -16.13 24.64 2.38
N LEU A 418 -15.70 24.58 1.12
CA LEU A 418 -14.30 24.76 0.75
C LEU A 418 -13.94 26.24 0.80
N ASN A 419 -12.76 26.56 1.34
CA ASN A 419 -12.21 27.91 1.30
C ASN A 419 -10.70 27.88 1.05
N GLU A 420 -10.22 28.82 0.23
CA GLU A 420 -8.83 28.84 -0.25
C GLU A 420 -7.81 29.01 0.88
N GLU A 421 -8.10 29.86 1.86
CA GLU A 421 -7.20 30.09 3.00
C GLU A 421 -7.13 28.84 3.90
N GLY A 422 -8.23 28.08 4.01
CA GLY A 422 -8.30 26.81 4.71
C GLY A 422 -7.47 25.73 4.02
N GLU A 423 -7.54 25.60 2.69
CA GLU A 423 -6.68 24.69 1.93
C GLU A 423 -5.20 25.05 2.10
N ARG A 424 -4.88 26.34 2.17
CA ARG A 424 -3.53 26.82 2.48
C ARG A 424 -3.07 26.38 3.87
N ASN A 425 -3.92 26.52 4.89
CA ASN A 425 -3.62 26.06 6.24
C ASN A 425 -3.47 24.53 6.31
N ILE A 426 -4.30 23.78 5.59
CA ILE A 426 -4.19 22.33 5.49
C ILE A 426 -2.83 21.92 4.92
N GLN A 427 -2.40 22.60 3.85
CA GLN A 427 -1.09 22.36 3.24
C GLN A 427 0.05 22.68 4.22
N GLU A 428 -0.05 23.78 4.98
CA GLU A 428 0.93 24.15 6.00
C GLU A 428 1.07 23.07 7.09
N TRP A 429 -0.06 22.59 7.64
CA TRP A 429 -0.05 21.50 8.61
C TRP A 429 0.55 20.20 8.05
N TYR A 430 0.28 19.93 6.78
CA TYR A 430 0.77 18.74 6.09
C TYR A 430 2.30 18.79 5.84
N ASP A 431 2.83 19.95 5.46
CA ASP A 431 4.27 20.12 5.15
C ASP A 431 5.14 20.32 6.40
N ALA A 432 4.56 20.83 7.48
CA ALA A 432 5.31 21.13 8.69
C ALA A 432 5.89 19.89 9.40
N THR A 433 6.99 20.13 10.12
CA THR A 433 7.72 19.11 10.91
C THR A 433 7.35 19.13 12.40
N SER A 434 6.70 20.20 12.86
CA SER A 434 6.18 20.35 14.22
C SER A 434 5.03 21.36 14.23
N MET A 435 4.17 21.28 15.24
CA MET A 435 3.07 22.22 15.39
C MET A 435 3.56 23.65 15.59
N ILE A 436 4.64 23.85 16.35
CA ILE A 436 5.23 25.17 16.55
C ILE A 436 5.63 25.79 15.22
N ALA A 437 6.30 25.01 14.35
CA ALA A 437 6.72 25.50 13.03
C ALA A 437 5.54 25.84 12.13
N ALA A 438 4.47 25.04 12.16
CA ALA A 438 3.27 25.29 11.38
C ALA A 438 2.53 26.56 11.86
N ARG A 439 2.35 26.71 13.18
CA ARG A 439 1.53 27.79 13.79
C ARG A 439 1.99 29.19 13.41
N GLU A 440 3.29 29.39 13.24
CA GLU A 440 3.83 30.69 12.80
C GLU A 440 3.32 31.11 11.40
N ASN A 441 2.90 30.15 10.59
CA ASN A 441 2.46 30.35 9.21
C ASN A 441 0.95 30.19 9.03
N ILE A 442 0.22 29.65 10.02
CA ILE A 442 -1.24 29.53 9.98
C ILE A 442 -1.86 30.93 9.96
N ARG A 443 -2.84 31.11 9.07
CA ARG A 443 -3.61 32.34 8.97
C ARG A 443 -5.04 32.12 9.44
N GLU A 444 -5.68 33.21 9.82
CA GLU A 444 -7.11 33.20 10.07
C GLU A 444 -7.83 32.78 8.78
N ALA A 445 -8.56 31.67 8.87
CA ALA A 445 -9.38 31.14 7.80
C ALA A 445 -10.75 30.80 8.40
N PRO A 446 -11.85 30.96 7.63
CA PRO A 446 -13.13 30.43 8.06
C PRO A 446 -12.98 28.93 8.35
N PRO A 447 -13.50 28.42 9.48
CA PRO A 447 -13.49 26.98 9.70
C PRO A 447 -14.27 26.30 8.57
N ASN A 448 -13.94 25.05 8.27
CA ASN A 448 -14.64 24.24 7.29
C ASN A 448 -16.07 23.95 7.80
N ARG A 449 -16.99 24.91 7.61
CA ARG A 449 -18.34 24.83 8.14
C ARG A 449 -19.15 23.80 7.38
N ILE A 450 -19.97 23.05 8.11
CA ILE A 450 -20.95 22.16 7.49
C ILE A 450 -21.89 22.98 6.60
N LYS A 451 -22.05 22.54 5.35
CA LYS A 451 -22.98 23.17 4.42
C LYS A 451 -24.41 23.13 4.97
N PRO A 452 -25.19 24.22 4.82
CA PRO A 452 -26.51 24.34 5.43
C PRO A 452 -27.47 23.16 5.18
N GLU A 453 -27.41 22.54 4.01
CA GLU A 453 -28.23 21.37 3.66
C GLU A 453 -28.03 20.18 4.62
N TYR A 454 -26.80 19.94 5.10
CA TYR A 454 -26.50 18.83 6.00
C TYR A 454 -26.86 19.15 7.46
N LEU A 455 -26.86 20.43 7.84
CA LEU A 455 -27.40 20.87 9.14
C LEU A 455 -28.92 20.63 9.24
N SER A 456 -29.63 20.68 8.10
CA SER A 456 -31.07 20.46 8.02
C SER A 456 -31.50 18.99 7.97
N GLY A 457 -30.56 18.06 8.17
CA GLY A 457 -30.81 16.61 8.18
C GLY A 457 -30.68 15.95 6.80
N SER A 458 -30.20 16.69 5.78
CA SER A 458 -29.78 16.04 4.53
C SER A 458 -28.59 15.15 4.80
N SER A 459 -28.50 14.11 3.99
CA SER A 459 -27.43 13.14 4.07
C SER A 459 -26.46 13.29 2.90
N PRO A 460 -25.15 13.22 3.14
CA PRO A 460 -24.15 13.18 2.07
C PRO A 460 -24.37 11.95 1.18
N ALA A 461 -24.20 12.09 -0.13
CA ALA A 461 -24.06 10.90 -0.97
C ALA A 461 -22.71 10.25 -0.66
N ALA A 462 -22.74 8.95 -0.38
CA ALA A 462 -21.55 8.12 -0.28
C ALA A 462 -21.48 7.23 -1.52
N SER A 463 -20.30 7.15 -2.12
CA SER A 463 -20.05 6.20 -3.21
C SER A 463 -18.69 5.53 -3.01
N MET A 464 -18.72 4.21 -2.99
CA MET A 464 -17.55 3.36 -2.82
C MET A 464 -17.38 2.50 -4.06
N GLY A 465 -16.18 2.47 -4.62
CA GLY A 465 -15.90 1.66 -5.79
C GLY A 465 -14.51 1.87 -6.35
N ARG A 466 -14.12 1.00 -7.28
CA ARG A 466 -12.87 1.16 -8.02
C ARG A 466 -13.02 2.29 -9.02
N ARG A 467 -12.09 3.24 -8.98
CA ARG A 467 -12.00 4.39 -9.89
C ARG A 467 -10.60 4.44 -10.51
N PRO A 468 -10.40 5.16 -11.62
CA PRO A 468 -9.06 5.47 -12.09
C PRO A 468 -8.21 6.02 -10.95
N ILE A 469 -7.00 5.47 -10.78
CA ILE A 469 -6.10 5.92 -9.73
C ILE A 469 -5.74 7.39 -9.93
N THR A 470 -5.74 8.19 -8.86
CA THR A 470 -5.43 9.62 -8.93
C THR A 470 -3.97 9.88 -8.63
N LEU A 471 -3.46 11.04 -9.08
CA LEU A 471 -2.09 11.46 -8.76
C LEU A 471 -1.85 11.51 -7.24
N ALA A 472 -2.80 12.04 -6.46
CA ALA A 472 -2.69 12.10 -5.00
C ALA A 472 -2.55 10.71 -4.35
N GLN A 473 -3.27 9.70 -4.87
CA GLN A 473 -3.10 8.31 -4.41
C GLN A 473 -1.71 7.78 -4.74
N VAL A 474 -1.19 8.09 -5.94
CA VAL A 474 0.16 7.68 -6.36
C VAL A 474 1.25 8.38 -5.55
N GLU A 475 1.09 9.67 -5.25
CA GLU A 475 1.98 10.42 -4.35
C GLU A 475 2.03 9.77 -2.96
N GLY A 476 0.88 9.34 -2.43
CA GLY A 476 0.79 8.56 -1.20
C GLY A 476 1.57 7.23 -1.28
N ILE A 477 1.44 6.50 -2.39
CA ILE A 477 2.16 5.24 -2.64
C ILE A 477 3.67 5.46 -2.72
N VAL A 478 4.12 6.51 -3.42
CA VAL A 478 5.54 6.88 -3.50
C VAL A 478 6.07 7.24 -2.13
N ARG A 479 5.36 8.10 -1.38
CA ARG A 479 5.75 8.48 -0.03
C ARG A 479 5.88 7.27 0.89
N ARG A 480 4.86 6.40 0.95
CA ARG A 480 4.91 5.15 1.75
C ARG A 480 6.08 4.25 1.35
N SER A 481 6.34 4.13 0.05
CA SER A 481 7.45 3.33 -0.47
C SER A 481 8.81 3.83 0.00
N LEU A 482 8.97 5.15 0.12
CA LEU A 482 10.20 5.81 0.57
C LEU A 482 10.32 5.81 2.11
N SER A 483 9.24 6.02 2.85
CA SER A 483 9.27 6.19 4.32
C SER A 483 9.42 4.90 5.14
N ARG A 484 8.87 3.76 4.70
CA ARG A 484 8.88 2.51 5.49
C ARG A 484 10.33 2.01 5.76
N ARG A 485 10.79 2.10 7.01
CA ARG A 485 12.05 1.49 7.47
C ARG A 485 11.83 -0.03 7.66
N HIS A 486 12.82 -0.84 7.32
CA HIS A 486 12.80 -2.29 7.53
C HIS A 486 13.78 -2.67 8.62
#